data_AF-A0A2A4PL97-F1
#
_entry.id   AF-A0A2A4PL97-F1
#
_cell.length_a   1.000
_cell.length_b   1.000
_cell.length_c   1.000
_cell.angle_alpha   90.00
_cell.angle_beta   90.00
_cell.angle_gamma   90.00
#
_symmetry.space_group_name_H-M   'P 1'
#
loop_
_entity.id
_entity.type
_entity.pdbx_description
1 polymer ?
#
loop_
_entity_poly.entity_id
_entity_poly.type
_entity_poly.pdbx_seq_one_letter_code
_entity_poly.pdbx_strand_id
1 'polypeptide(L)' 'YVPIGSVHSLENPGKVPVEMIEVQSGAYLGEDDIVRFEDLYGRTEQ' A
#
# COMPACT_ATOMS: atom_id res chain seq x y z
N TYR A 1 -10.44 -7.05 1.58
CA TYR A 1 -9.55 -7.83 2.46
C TYR A 1 -8.36 -8.25 1.64
N VAL A 2 -7.16 -7.93 2.11
CA VAL A 2 -5.90 -8.32 1.47
C VAL A 2 -5.29 -9.44 2.33
N PRO A 3 -5.11 -10.66 1.80
CA PRO A 3 -4.49 -11.73 2.56
C PRO A 3 -3.01 -11.44 2.85
N ILE A 4 -2.50 -11.99 3.95
CA ILE A 4 -1.08 -11.88 4.33
C ILE A 4 -0.20 -12.38 3.17
N GLY A 5 0.86 -11.62 2.86
CA GLY A 5 1.81 -11.92 1.79
C GLY A 5 1.28 -11.68 0.37
N SER A 6 0.04 -11.21 0.21
CA SER A 6 -0.51 -10.90 -1.12
C SER A 6 0.02 -9.57 -1.64
N VAL A 7 0.67 -9.63 -2.80
CA VAL A 7 1.04 -8.42 -3.56
C VAL A 7 -0.24 -7.74 -4.02
N HIS A 8 -0.36 -6.45 -3.74
CA HIS A 8 -1.52 -5.65 -4.13
C HIS A 8 -1.10 -4.22 -4.42
N SER A 9 -1.87 -3.56 -5.27
CA SER A 9 -1.73 -2.14 -5.61
C SER A 9 -3.12 -1.55 -5.80
N LEU A 10 -3.31 -0.29 -5.40
CA LEU A 10 -4.56 0.44 -5.57
C LEU A 10 -4.29 1.71 -6.37
N GLU A 11 -5.08 1.91 -7.41
CA GLU A 11 -5.09 3.14 -8.20
C GLU A 11 -6.51 3.73 -8.24
N ASN A 12 -6.59 5.05 -8.41
CA ASN A 12 -7.84 5.73 -8.70
C ASN A 12 -7.96 5.95 -10.22
N PRO A 13 -8.76 5.15 -10.96
CA PRO A 13 -8.95 5.34 -12.39
C PRO A 13 -9.86 6.52 -12.74
N GLY A 14 -10.53 7.09 -11.73
CA GLY A 14 -11.44 8.22 -11.89
C GLY A 14 -10.72 9.55 -12.01
N LYS A 15 -11.44 10.56 -12.49
CA LYS A 15 -10.98 11.96 -12.55
C LYS A 15 -11.40 12.78 -11.33
N VAL A 16 -11.98 12.13 -10.33
CA VAL A 16 -12.45 12.74 -9.08
C VAL A 16 -11.60 12.24 -7.91
N PRO A 17 -11.34 13.06 -6.89
CA PRO A 17 -10.67 12.62 -5.67
C PRO A 17 -11.45 11.49 -4.99
N VAL A 18 -10.72 10.53 -4.42
CA VAL A 18 -11.29 9.41 -3.67
C VAL A 18 -10.66 9.40 -2.29
N GLU A 19 -11.47 9.16 -1.27
CA GLU A 19 -11.02 8.93 0.10
C GLU A 19 -10.80 7.44 0.32
N MET A 20 -9.62 7.06 0.81
CA MET A 20 -9.27 5.67 1.10
C MET A 20 -9.11 5.49 2.61
N ILE A 21 -9.75 4.46 3.15
CA ILE A 21 -9.58 4.03 4.54
C ILE A 21 -8.96 2.64 4.51
N GLU A 22 -7.77 2.51 5.09
CA GLU A 22 -7.11 1.23 5.30
C GLU A 22 -7.26 0.82 6.77
N VAL A 23 -7.69 -0.42 7.00
CA VAL A 23 -7.75 -1.00 8.35
C VAL A 23 -6.71 -2.10 8.43
N GLN A 24 -5.70 -1.88 9.25
CA GLN A 24 -4.64 -2.85 9.49
C GLN A 24 -5.03 -3.76 10.67
N SER A 25 -4.88 -5.08 10.47
CA SER A 25 -5.22 -6.09 11.46
C SER A 25 -4.00 -6.99 11.71
N GLY A 26 -3.44 -6.95 12.92
CA GLY A 26 -2.23 -7.70 13.28
C GLY A 26 -1.65 -7.23 14.61
N ALA A 27 -0.67 -7.96 15.13
CA ALA A 27 0.02 -7.61 16.37
C ALA A 27 1.21 -6.65 16.15
N TYR A 28 1.70 -6.53 14.92
CA TYR A 28 2.83 -5.70 14.54
C TYR A 28 2.55 -5.06 13.19
N LEU A 29 2.84 -3.76 13.09
CA LEU A 29 2.61 -2.89 11.94
C LEU A 29 3.83 -1.99 11.83
N GLY A 30 4.84 -2.45 11.10
CA GLY A 30 6.11 -1.76 10.90
C GLY A 30 6.44 -1.55 9.43
N GLU A 31 7.27 -0.56 9.13
CA GLU A 31 7.78 -0.31 7.77
C GLU A 31 8.62 -1.49 7.24
N ASP A 32 9.22 -2.27 8.14
CA ASP A 32 10.02 -3.46 7.86
C ASP A 32 9.19 -4.65 7.37
N ASP A 33 7.88 -4.66 7.63
CA ASP A 33 6.94 -5.66 7.11
C ASP A 33 6.43 -5.33 5.69
N ILE A 34 6.81 -4.17 5.13
CA ILE A 34 6.33 -3.70 3.82
C ILE A 34 7.39 -3.96 2.75
N VAL A 35 7.16 -5.00 1.95
CA VAL A 35 7.95 -5.26 0.74
C VAL A 35 7.38 -4.46 -0.44
N ARG A 36 8.17 -3.52 -0.96
CA ARG A 36 7.81 -2.68 -2.11
C ARG A 36 8.40 -3.26 -3.38
N PHE A 37 7.54 -3.67 -4.32
CA PHE A 37 7.98 -4.31 -5.57
C PHE A 37 8.30 -3.30 -6.67
N GLU A 38 7.60 -2.17 -6.70
CA GLU A 38 7.78 -1.10 -7.69
C GLU A 38 7.65 0.26 -7.01
N ASP A 39 8.55 1.19 -7.34
CA ASP A 39 8.44 2.58 -6.89
C ASP A 39 8.08 3.49 -8.07
N LEU A 40 6.81 3.44 -8.46
CA LEU A 40 6.26 4.29 -9.54
C LEU A 40 6.09 5.75 -9.12
N TYR A 41 6.32 6.07 -7.85
CA TYR A 41 6.04 7.38 -7.26
C TYR A 41 7.29 8.09 -6.72
N GLY A 42 8.48 7.51 -6.92
CA GLY A 42 9.77 8.11 -6.58
C GLY A 42 9.93 8.40 -5.08
N ARG A 43 9.45 7.50 -4.22
CA ARG A 43 9.49 7.65 -2.75
C ARG A 43 10.80 7.15 -2.13
N THR A 44 11.65 6.45 -2.87
CA THR A 44 13.00 6.12 -2.41
C THR A 44 13.99 7.22 -2.85
N GLU A 45 14.43 8.05 -1.91
CA GLU A 45 15.77 8.64 -2.02
C GLU A 45 16.80 7.53 -1.78
N GLN A 46 17.94 7.59 -2.49
CA GLN A 46 19.06 6.66 -2.33
C GLN A 46 19.59 6.61 -0.90
#